data_AF-A0A962AJN3-F1
#
_entry.id   AF-A0A962AJN3-F1
#
_cell.length_a   1.000
_cell.length_b   1.000
_cell.length_c   1.000
_cell.angle_alpha   90.00
_cell.angle_beta   90.00
_cell.angle_gamma   90.00
#
_symmetry.space_group_name_H-M   'P 1'
#
loop_
_entity.id
_entity.type
_entity.pdbx_description
1 polymer ?
#
loop_
_entity_poly.entity_id
_entity_poly.type
_entity_poly.pdbx_seq_one_letter_code
_entity_poly.pdbx_strand_id
1 'polypeptide(L)' 'MTSNTATNTTDYNYDIVRMFTVATIFWGVIGFTVGVLIAAQLAFPHLNFEPYLNFGRLRPLHTSAVI' A
#
# COMPACT_ATOMS: atom_id res chain seq x y z
N MET A 1 30.32 9.43 46.19
CA MET A 1 30.75 8.88 44.89
C MET A 1 29.71 7.88 44.44
N THR A 2 28.68 8.32 43.71
CA THR A 2 27.72 7.43 43.05
C THR A 2 27.55 7.96 41.64
N SER A 3 28.42 7.51 40.73
CA SER A 3 28.33 7.82 39.30
C SER A 3 27.08 7.16 38.74
N ASN A 4 26.12 7.97 38.32
CA ASN A 4 24.90 7.53 37.65
C ASN A 4 25.29 7.02 36.26
N THR A 5 25.44 5.71 36.10
CA THR A 5 25.77 5.07 34.82
C THR A 5 24.55 5.15 33.92
N ALA A 6 24.47 6.20 33.10
CA ALA A 6 23.48 6.28 32.03
C ALA A 6 23.72 5.10 31.08
N THR A 7 22.87 4.09 31.19
CA THR A 7 22.74 3.03 30.19
C THR A 7 22.35 3.71 28.89
N ASN A 8 23.31 3.94 28.01
CA ASN A 8 23.06 4.37 26.65
C ASN A 8 22.45 3.17 25.91
N THR A 9 21.15 2.97 26.10
CA THR A 9 20.37 2.03 25.30
C THR A 9 20.42 2.56 23.87
N THR A 10 21.07 1.83 22.98
CA THR A 10 21.08 2.15 21.55
C THR A 10 19.67 1.89 21.02
N ASP A 11 18.78 2.87 21.15
CA ASP A 11 17.40 2.76 20.70
C ASP A 11 17.34 2.85 19.17
N TYR A 12 16.69 1.88 18.54
CA TYR A 12 16.44 1.91 17.10
C TYR A 12 15.45 3.02 16.75
N ASN A 13 15.71 3.75 15.66
CA ASN A 13 14.76 4.72 15.14
C ASN A 13 13.58 3.99 14.47
N TYR A 14 12.42 3.97 15.14
CA TYR A 14 11.20 3.35 14.64
C TYR A 14 10.26 4.32 13.92
N ASP A 15 10.56 5.61 13.85
CA ASP A 15 9.66 6.61 13.25
C ASP A 15 9.43 6.31 11.77
N ILE A 16 10.53 6.03 11.04
CA ILE A 16 10.49 5.67 9.63
C ILE A 16 9.72 4.37 9.42
N VAL A 17 10.00 3.35 10.25
CA VAL A 17 9.32 2.04 10.17
C VAL A 17 7.82 2.19 10.36
N ARG A 18 7.39 3.00 11.35
CA ARG A 18 5.97 3.27 11.60
C ARG A 18 5.31 3.98 10.43
N MET A 19 5.97 4.99 9.86
CA MET A 19 5.44 5.72 8.70
C MET A 19 5.26 4.82 7.47
N PHE A 20 6.27 4.00 7.15
CA PHE A 20 6.19 3.06 6.03
C PHE A 20 5.17 1.95 6.29
N THR A 21 5.03 1.46 7.51
CA THR A 21 4.01 0.44 7.85
C THR A 21 2.59 0.95 7.54
N VAL A 22 2.30 2.21 7.92
CA VAL A 22 1.01 2.84 7.61
C VAL A 22 0.84 3.01 6.10
N ALA A 23 1.87 3.46 5.40
CA ALA A 23 1.85 3.61 3.94
C ALA A 23 1.63 2.26 3.23
N THR A 24 2.27 1.18 3.68
CA THR A 24 2.11 -0.18 3.13
C THR A 24 0.68 -0.68 3.29
N ILE A 25 0.05 -0.46 4.44
CA ILE A 25 -1.35 -0.86 4.65
C ILE A 25 -2.27 -0.06 3.72
N PHE A 26 -2.05 1.26 3.61
CA PHE A 26 -2.82 2.13 2.73
C PHE A 26 -2.75 1.69 1.26
N TRP A 27 -1.54 1.50 0.73
CA TRP A 27 -1.35 1.05 -0.65
C TRP A 27 -1.82 -0.39 -0.87
N GLY A 28 -1.66 -1.28 0.12
CA GLY A 28 -2.20 -2.63 0.07
C GLY A 28 -3.72 -2.64 -0.11
N VAL A 29 -4.46 -1.86 0.69
CA VAL A 29 -5.92 -1.75 0.56
C VAL A 29 -6.33 -1.24 -0.82
N ILE A 30 -5.65 -0.21 -1.33
CA ILE A 30 -5.92 0.35 -2.67
C ILE A 30 -5.62 -0.69 -3.76
N GLY A 31 -4.45 -1.32 -3.71
CA GLY A 31 -4.03 -2.34 -4.67
C GLY A 31 -5.00 -3.52 -4.74
N PHE A 32 -5.42 -4.06 -3.59
CA PHE A 32 -6.40 -5.15 -3.55
C PHE A 32 -7.79 -4.71 -4.04
N THR A 33 -8.25 -3.51 -3.68
CA THR A 33 -9.56 -3.00 -4.13
C THR A 33 -9.60 -2.85 -5.65
N VAL A 34 -8.55 -2.25 -6.24
CA VAL A 34 -8.44 -2.13 -7.71
C VAL A 34 -8.31 -3.51 -8.37
N GLY A 35 -7.61 -4.46 -7.74
CA GLY A 35 -7.54 -5.84 -8.22
C GLY A 35 -8.90 -6.52 -8.30
N VAL A 36 -9.74 -6.35 -7.28
CA VAL A 36 -11.13 -6.86 -7.27
C VAL A 36 -11.98 -6.17 -8.34
N LEU A 37 -11.83 -4.87 -8.54
CA LEU A 37 -12.54 -4.14 -9.61
C LEU A 37 -12.16 -4.67 -11.01
N ILE A 38 -10.88 -4.90 -11.27
CA ILE A 38 -10.40 -5.45 -12.54
C ILE A 38 -10.87 -6.91 -12.73
N ALA A 39 -10.88 -7.71 -11.67
CA ALA A 39 -11.43 -9.06 -11.71
C ALA A 39 -12.94 -9.05 -12.03
N ALA A 40 -13.69 -8.09 -11.48
CA ALA A 40 -15.10 -7.90 -11.80
C ALA A 40 -15.33 -7.48 -13.26
N GLN A 41 -14.42 -6.69 -13.85
CA GLN A 41 -14.46 -6.33 -15.28
C GLN A 41 -14.23 -7.53 -16.21
N LEU A 42 -13.49 -8.55 -15.76
CA LEU A 42 -13.34 -9.82 -16.50
C LEU A 42 -14.59 -10.70 -16.39
N ALA A 43 -15.23 -10.73 -15.21
CA ALA A 43 -16.46 -11.50 -15.00
C ALA A 43 -17.68 -10.86 -15.68
N PHE A 44 -17.75 -9.53 -15.70
CA PHE A 44 -18.87 -8.75 -16.24
C PHE A 44 -18.33 -7.65 -17.16
N PRO A 45 -18.29 -7.88 -18.49
CA PRO A 45 -17.71 -6.94 -19.44
C PRO A 45 -18.36 -5.55 -19.45
N HIS A 46 -19.61 -5.44 -18.98
CA HIS A 46 -20.37 -4.19 -18.91
C HIS A 46 -19.86 -3.21 -17.84
N LEU A 47 -18.99 -3.64 -16.90
CA LEU A 47 -18.38 -2.77 -15.89
C LEU A 47 -17.16 -1.99 -16.40
N ASN A 48 -16.86 -2.07 -17.71
CA ASN A 48 -15.88 -1.20 -18.36
C ASN A 48 -16.52 0.15 -18.67
N PHE A 49 -16.31 1.14 -17.79
CA PHE A 49 -16.78 2.50 -18.03
C PHE A 49 -15.71 3.32 -18.76
N GLU A 50 -16.00 3.67 -20.01
CA GLU A 50 -15.13 4.53 -20.81
C GLU A 50 -15.18 5.99 -20.33
N PRO A 51 -14.06 6.73 -20.33
CA PRO A 51 -12.71 6.36 -20.80
C PRO A 51 -11.73 5.98 -19.67
N TYR A 52 -12.09 6.16 -18.39
CA TYR A 52 -11.15 6.08 -17.26
C TYR A 52 -11.12 4.71 -16.56
N LEU A 53 -12.25 4.00 -16.48
CA LEU A 53 -12.37 2.72 -15.79
C LEU A 53 -12.38 1.55 -16.78
N ASN A 54 -11.46 1.57 -17.74
CA ASN A 54 -11.27 0.45 -18.66
C ASN A 54 -10.20 -0.51 -18.13
N PHE A 55 -10.43 -1.81 -18.36
CA PHE A 55 -9.49 -2.88 -18.01
C PHE A 55 -8.05 -2.58 -18.46
N GLY A 56 -7.87 -2.06 -19.68
CA GLY A 56 -6.55 -1.74 -20.23
C GLY A 56 -5.77 -0.66 -19.46
N ARG A 57 -6.46 0.26 -18.77
CA ARG A 57 -5.84 1.37 -18.00
C ARG A 57 -5.75 1.07 -16.51
N LEU A 58 -6.72 0.31 -15.99
CA LEU A 58 -6.73 -0.09 -14.58
C LEU A 58 -5.67 -1.16 -14.30
N ARG A 59 -5.31 -2.03 -15.26
CA ARG A 59 -4.30 -3.08 -15.04
C ARG A 59 -2.90 -2.53 -14.69
N PRO A 60 -2.33 -1.55 -15.43
CA PRO A 60 -1.09 -0.91 -15.02
C PRO A 60 -1.21 -0.19 -13.66
N LEU A 61 -2.35 0.45 -13.39
CA LEU A 61 -2.62 1.12 -12.10
C LEU A 61 -2.60 0.12 -10.93
N HIS A 62 -3.25 -1.04 -11.08
CA HIS A 62 -3.25 -2.09 -10.05
C HIS A 62 -1.84 -2.59 -9.76
N THR A 63 -1.05 -2.92 -10.79
CA THR A 63 0.31 -3.43 -10.60
C THR A 63 1.22 -2.38 -9.95
N SER A 64 1.12 -1.11 -10.32
CA SER A 64 1.91 -0.03 -9.71
C SER A 64 1.43 0.38 -8.31
N ALA A 65 0.20 0.06 -7.93
CA ALA A 65 -0.31 0.29 -6.58
C ALA A 65 0.00 -0.86 -5.62
N VAL A 66 0.21 -2.08 -6.15
CA VAL A 66 0.56 -3.28 -5.37
C VAL A 66 2.06 -3.46 -5.18
N ILE A 67 2.86 -3.14 -6.21
CA ILE A 67 4.33 -3.22 -6.20
C ILE A 67 4.90 -1.94 -5.61
#